data_AF-A0A285SXQ0-F1
#
_entry.id   AF-A0A285SXQ0-F1
#
_cell.length_a   1.000
_cell.length_b   1.000
_cell.length_c   1.000
_cell.angle_alpha   90.00
_cell.angle_beta   90.00
_cell.angle_gamma   90.00
#
_symmetry.space_group_name_H-M   'P 1'
#
loop_
_entity.id
_entity.type
_entity.pdbx_description
1 polymer ?
#
loop_
_entity_poly.entity_id
_entity_poly.type
_entity_poly.pdbx_seq_one_letter_code
_entity_poly.pdbx_strand_id
1 'polypeptide(L)' 'MKHKVIKYFCDKESGVYYMPDSFYICDDYERVILLQQLGIIQVNEEVETLTKPKKATRKKKASDNNATKSQESITD' A
#
# COMPACT_ATOMS: atom_id res chain seq x y z
N MET A 1 0.42 -11.31 -6.11
CA MET A 1 0.11 -9.94 -6.61
C MET A 1 -1.41 -9.73 -6.58
N LYS A 2 -1.91 -8.48 -6.66
CA LYS A 2 -3.35 -8.19 -6.66
C LYS A 2 -3.84 -7.86 -8.08
N HIS A 3 -4.89 -8.54 -8.52
CA HIS A 3 -5.49 -8.37 -9.84
C HIS A 3 -6.97 -8.03 -9.71
N LYS A 4 -7.51 -7.23 -10.63
CA LYS A 4 -8.94 -6.93 -10.73
C LYS A 4 -9.62 -8.03 -11.53
N VAL A 5 -10.71 -8.57 -11.00
CA VAL A 5 -11.58 -9.52 -11.72
C VAL A 5 -12.51 -8.75 -12.63
N ILE A 6 -12.56 -9.12 -13.91
CA ILE A 6 -13.38 -8.42 -14.92
C ILE A 6 -14.63 -9.22 -15.32
N LYS A 7 -14.68 -10.52 -15.03
CA LYS A 7 -15.82 -11.41 -15.34
C LYS A 7 -16.03 -12.42 -14.24
N TYR A 8 -17.26 -12.91 -14.10
CA TYR A 8 -17.57 -14.02 -13.20
C TYR A 8 -16.77 -15.26 -13.61
N PHE A 9 -16.04 -15.86 -12.68
CA PHE A 9 -15.40 -17.15 -12.93
C PHE A 9 -15.25 -17.97 -11.65
N CYS A 10 -15.37 -19.28 -11.80
CA CYS A 10 -15.10 -20.23 -10.74
C CYS A 10 -13.74 -20.87 -11.02
N ASP A 11 -12.82 -20.70 -10.08
CA ASP A 11 -11.53 -21.36 -10.14
C ASP A 11 -11.69 -22.83 -9.73
N LYS A 12 -11.37 -23.75 -10.65
CA LYS A 12 -11.42 -25.19 -10.39
C LYS A 12 -10.28 -25.71 -9.51
N GLU A 13 -9.13 -25.02 -9.46
CA GLU A 13 -8.00 -25.45 -8.63
C GLU A 13 -8.18 -25.02 -7.19
N SER A 14 -8.59 -23.77 -6.95
CA SER A 14 -8.83 -23.26 -5.59
C SER A 14 -10.25 -23.47 -5.08
N GLY A 15 -11.21 -23.77 -5.95
CA GLY A 15 -12.64 -23.89 -5.61
C GLY A 15 -13.32 -22.54 -5.30
N VAL A 16 -12.65 -21.41 -5.57
CA VAL A 16 -13.15 -20.07 -5.23
C VAL A 16 -13.96 -19.48 -6.38
N TYR A 17 -15.09 -18.88 -6.04
CA TYR A 17 -15.90 -18.11 -6.97
C TYR A 17 -15.54 -16.62 -6.93
N TYR A 18 -15.20 -16.06 -8.07
CA TYR A 18 -14.81 -14.66 -8.22
C TYR A 18 -15.88 -13.86 -8.95
N MET A 19 -16.26 -12.74 -8.35
CA MET A 19 -17.20 -11.79 -8.95
C MET A 19 -16.44 -10.63 -9.63
N PRO A 20 -16.98 -10.08 -10.74
CA PRO A 20 -16.48 -8.84 -11.31
C PRO A 20 -16.39 -7.74 -10.25
N ASP A 21 -15.41 -6.86 -10.39
CA ASP A 21 -15.07 -5.80 -9.43
C ASP A 21 -14.54 -6.30 -8.07
N SER A 22 -14.30 -7.61 -7.92
CA SER A 22 -13.52 -8.15 -6.81
C SER A 22 -12.02 -8.13 -7.10
N PHE A 23 -11.22 -8.18 -6.04
CA PHE A 23 -9.78 -8.40 -6.15
C PHE A 23 -9.44 -9.87 -6.00
N TYR A 24 -8.53 -10.32 -6.86
CA TYR A 24 -7.94 -11.65 -6.85
C TYR A 24 -6.51 -11.56 -6.33
N ILE A 25 -6.18 -12.38 -5.33
CA ILE A 25 -4.81 -12.57 -4.84
C ILE A 25 -4.41 -13.99 -5.19
N CYS A 26 -3.29 -14.12 -5.88
CA CYS A 26 -2.70 -15.40 -6.19
C CYS A 26 -1.18 -15.29 -6.16
N ASP A 27 -0.59 -16.36 -5.66
CA ASP A 27 0.85 -16.52 -5.53
C ASP A 27 1.45 -17.28 -6.72
N ASP A 28 0.60 -17.98 -7.49
CA ASP A 28 0.99 -18.67 -8.73
C ASP A 28 0.98 -17.70 -9.91
N TYR A 29 2.18 -17.47 -10.45
CA TYR A 29 2.40 -16.55 -11.56
C TYR A 29 1.91 -17.09 -12.91
N GLU A 30 2.06 -18.40 -13.16
CA GLU A 30 1.62 -19.02 -14.42
C GLU A 30 0.10 -18.97 -14.54
N ARG A 31 -0.56 -19.23 -13.42
CA ARG A 31 -2.02 -19.11 -13.29
C ARG A 31 -2.51 -17.69 -13.56
N VAL A 32 -1.82 -16.68 -13.04
CA VAL A 32 -2.15 -15.27 -13.30
C VAL A 32 -2.05 -14.94 -14.80
N ILE A 33 -0.98 -15.39 -15.47
CA ILE A 33 -0.81 -15.18 -16.92
C ILE A 33 -1.95 -15.83 -17.70
N LEU A 34 -2.30 -17.08 -17.37
CA LEU A 34 -3.39 -17.79 -18.04
C LEU A 34 -4.72 -17.06 -17.88
N LEU A 35 -5.07 -16.66 -16.67
CA LEU A 35 -6.32 -15.93 -16.39
C LEU A 35 -6.34 -14.55 -17.07
N GLN A 36 -5.18 -13.90 -17.20
CA GLN A 36 -5.05 -12.64 -17.94
C GLN A 36 -5.24 -12.85 -19.45
N GLN A 37 -4.64 -13.88 -20.04
CA GLN A 37 -4.78 -14.22 -21.46
C GLN A 37 -6.22 -14.56 -21.83
N LEU A 38 -6.95 -15.22 -20.91
CA LEU A 38 -8.38 -15.50 -21.06
C LEU A 38 -9.28 -14.26 -20.89
N GLY A 39 -8.72 -13.12 -20.50
CA GLY A 39 -9.47 -11.89 -20.25
C GLY A 39 -10.46 -12.06 -19.10
N ILE A 40 -10.01 -12.70 -18.01
CA ILE A 40 -10.75 -12.91 -16.76
C ILE A 40 -10.28 -11.94 -15.68
N ILE A 41 -8.98 -11.62 -15.66
CA ILE A 41 -8.37 -10.68 -14.73
C ILE A 41 -7.50 -9.65 -15.45
N GLN A 42 -7.26 -8.51 -14.79
CA GLN A 42 -6.32 -7.48 -15.21
C GLN A 42 -5.44 -7.06 -14.02
N VAL A 43 -4.21 -6.64 -14.28
CA VAL A 43 -3.35 -6.04 -13.24
C VAL A 43 -4.04 -4.79 -12.69
N ASN A 44 -4.13 -4.70 -11.36
CA ASN A 44 -4.65 -3.49 -10.73
C ASN A 44 -3.49 -2.56 -10.34
N GLU A 45 -3.28 -1.51 -11.12
CA GLU A 45 -2.24 -0.50 -10.91
C GLU A 45 -2.52 0.38 -9.67
N GLU A 46 -3.78 0.48 -9.22
CA GLU A 46 -4.15 1.38 -8.12
C GLU A 46 -3.71 0.85 -6.74
N VAL A 47 -3.44 -0.45 -6.58
CA VAL A 47 -3.25 -1.04 -5.25
C VAL A 47 -1.88 -0.76 -4.63
N GLU A 48 -0.88 -0.34 -5.43
CA GLU A 48 0.42 0.08 -4.87
C GLU A 48 0.28 1.27 -3.89
N THR A 49 -0.78 2.06 -4.02
CA THR A 49 -0.98 3.26 -3.18
C THR A 49 -1.55 2.97 -1.79
N LEU A 50 -2.12 1.79 -1.54
CA LEU A 50 -2.80 1.46 -0.27
C LEU A 50 -1.87 0.91 0.83
N THR A 51 -0.59 0.65 0.54
CA THR A 51 0.38 0.08 1.49
C THR A 51 1.29 1.11 2.16
N LYS A 52 1.16 2.41 1.88
CA LYS A 52 1.92 3.43 2.62
C LYS A 52 1.10 3.92 3.83
N PRO A 53 1.46 3.56 5.08
CA PRO A 53 0.88 4.23 6.24
C PRO A 53 1.24 5.71 6.15
N LYS A 54 0.22 6.54 5.96
CA LYS A 54 0.33 8.00 5.95
C LYS A 54 0.77 8.42 7.36
N LYS A 55 2.08 8.53 7.58
CA LYS A 55 2.62 9.15 8.80
C LYS A 55 2.05 10.57 8.85
N ALA A 56 1.04 10.78 9.70
CA ALA A 56 0.57 12.09 10.06
C ALA A 56 1.72 12.82 10.75
N THR A 57 2.47 13.61 9.99
CA THR A 57 3.43 14.57 10.52
C THR A 57 2.66 15.64 11.28
N ARG A 58 2.54 15.44 12.59
CA ARG A 58 2.12 16.45 13.56
C ARG A 58 3.06 17.66 13.38
N LYS A 59 2.56 18.74 12.77
CA LYS A 59 3.24 20.03 12.69
C LYS A 59 3.51 20.52 14.11
N LYS A 60 4.75 20.40 14.60
CA LYS A 60 5.24 21.25 15.69
C LYS A 60 5.54 22.62 15.09
N LYS A 61 4.67 23.59 15.38
CA LYS A 61 5.04 25.02 15.36
C LYS A 61 5.93 25.28 16.58
N ALA A 62 7.08 25.90 16.36
CA ALA A 62 7.84 26.72 17.30
C ALA A 62 8.64 27.67 16.39
N SER A 63 8.14 28.85 16.01
CA SER A 63 8.11 30.12 16.77
C SER A 63 9.39 30.40 17.55
N ASP A 64 10.25 31.16 16.88
CA ASP A 64 11.06 32.31 17.32
C ASP A 64 11.99 32.22 18.54
N ASN A 65 13.29 32.35 18.22
CA ASN A 65 14.32 33.22 18.81
C ASN A 65 14.00 33.94 20.13
N ASN A 66 14.85 33.76 21.14
CA ASN A 66 15.41 34.90 21.87
C ASN A 66 16.73 34.58 22.59
N ALA A 67 17.53 35.63 22.78
CA ALA A 67 18.96 35.66 23.03
C ALA A 67 19.38 35.72 24.52
N THR A 68 20.69 35.48 24.74
CA THR A 68 21.60 36.06 25.77
C THR A 68 21.36 35.74 27.26
N LYS A 69 22.35 35.14 27.95
CA LYS A 69 23.34 35.81 28.84
C LYS A 69 24.00 34.83 29.84
N SER A 70 25.25 35.17 30.16
CA SER A 70 26.33 34.54 30.92
C SER A 70 26.07 34.15 32.39
N GLN A 71 26.85 33.20 32.92
CA GLN A 71 27.34 33.11 34.32
C GLN A 71 28.44 32.02 34.39
N GLU A 72 29.72 32.41 34.57
CA GLU A 72 30.49 32.41 35.83
C GLU A 72 30.85 31.01 36.35
N SER A 73 32.10 30.60 36.11
CA SER A 73 32.75 29.47 36.80
C SER A 73 33.82 30.03 37.74
N ILE A 74 33.52 30.01 39.04
CA ILE A 74 34.50 30.10 40.12
C ILE A 74 34.87 28.66 40.47
N THR A 75 36.16 28.36 40.47
CA THR A 75 36.72 27.15 41.10
C THR A 75 37.83 27.59 42.03
N ASP A 76 37.72 27.11 43.27
CA ASP A 76 38.70 27.13 44.37
C ASP A 76 40.15 26.86 43.93
#